data_AF-A0A938MB10-F1
#
_entry.id   AF-A0A938MB10-F1
#
_cell.length_a   1.000
_cell.length_b   1.000
_cell.length_c   1.000
_cell.angle_alpha   90.00
_cell.angle_beta   90.00
_cell.angle_gamma   90.00
#
_symmetry.space_group_name_H-M   'P 1'
#
loop_
_entity.id
_entity.type
_entity.pdbx_description
1 polymer ?
#
loop_
_entity_poly.entity_id
_entity_poly.type
_entity_poly.pdbx_seq_one_letter_code
_entity_poly.pdbx_strand_id
1 'polypeptide(L)'
;MKGFGRLWVVAVVALLGSVSVALAGELQMLARMDLDSVTNAVELKDVKGGPGVQPVMATWMKGKEKTRCVLTVPVAKEWKQLWIEFVPGQSGEVSLILFGGWVPDDKERAQIQVWVDDVEVKGAEVKNGSFEELKKDGAPANWTPVDKLGFKTVSSDGGQARTGKCCVMVSYTQTISQPIAVEAGKPCRISAWFKSAAE
;
A
#
# COMPACT_ATOMS: atom_id res chain seq x y z
N MET A 1 83.48 12.85 -25.62
CA MET A 1 83.14 11.42 -25.77
C MET A 1 81.68 11.23 -25.39
N LYS A 2 80.87 10.69 -26.31
CA LYS A 2 79.60 9.91 -26.17
C LYS A 2 78.58 10.41 -25.09
N GLY A 3 77.32 10.69 -25.39
CA GLY A 3 76.46 10.14 -26.43
C GLY A 3 75.06 10.77 -26.50
N PHE A 4 74.40 10.45 -27.60
CA PHE A 4 72.98 10.64 -27.93
C PHE A 4 72.03 10.08 -26.87
N GLY A 5 70.82 10.65 -26.71
CA GLY A 5 69.81 10.03 -25.84
C GLY A 5 68.42 10.67 -25.79
N ARG A 6 67.69 10.63 -26.91
CA ARG A 6 66.24 10.35 -27.03
C ARG A 6 65.22 11.13 -26.18
N LEU A 7 64.44 11.92 -26.91
CA LEU A 7 63.05 12.34 -26.64
C LEU A 7 62.19 11.13 -26.25
N TRP A 8 61.57 11.15 -25.06
CA TRP A 8 60.52 10.19 -24.69
C TRP A 8 59.16 10.87 -24.79
N VAL A 9 58.40 10.49 -25.81
CA VAL A 9 56.96 10.73 -25.88
C VAL A 9 56.30 9.72 -24.94
N VAL A 10 55.74 10.20 -23.83
CA VAL A 10 54.86 9.38 -22.99
C VAL A 10 53.46 9.48 -23.60
N ALA A 11 53.04 8.41 -24.28
CA ALA A 11 51.67 8.22 -24.71
C ALA A 11 50.80 7.89 -23.48
N VAL A 12 49.95 8.82 -23.06
CA VAL A 12 48.90 8.56 -22.08
C VAL A 12 47.75 7.88 -22.80
N VAL A 13 47.60 6.57 -22.62
CA VAL A 13 46.41 5.82 -23.03
C VAL A 13 45.33 6.06 -21.97
N ALA A 14 44.44 7.01 -22.23
CA ALA A 14 43.22 7.17 -21.44
C ALA A 14 42.18 6.14 -21.91
N LEU A 15 42.11 5.01 -21.20
CA LEU A 15 41.01 4.05 -21.31
C LEU A 15 39.76 4.68 -20.68
N LEU A 16 38.93 5.31 -21.50
CA LEU A 16 37.56 5.71 -21.16
C LEU A 16 36.69 4.45 -21.06
N GLY A 17 36.75 3.78 -19.91
CA GLY A 17 35.74 2.80 -19.52
C GLY A 17 34.47 3.54 -19.13
N SER A 18 33.52 3.69 -20.05
CA SER A 18 32.17 4.15 -19.69
C SER A 18 31.49 3.05 -18.88
N VAL A 19 31.43 3.21 -17.56
CA VAL A 19 30.53 2.42 -16.72
C VAL A 19 29.13 2.96 -16.96
N SER A 20 28.40 2.35 -17.89
CA SER A 20 26.96 2.54 -17.99
C SER A 20 26.32 1.84 -16.80
N VAL A 21 26.10 2.57 -15.70
CA VAL A 21 25.16 2.14 -14.67
C VAL A 21 23.77 2.23 -15.31
N ALA A 22 23.25 1.11 -15.78
CA ALA A 22 21.83 1.00 -16.08
C ALA A 22 21.09 1.19 -14.76
N LEU A 23 20.53 2.38 -14.54
CA LEU A 23 19.47 2.58 -13.55
C LEU A 23 18.23 1.88 -14.09
N ALA A 24 18.18 0.55 -13.94
CA ALA A 24 16.90 -0.13 -13.90
C ALA A 24 16.18 0.44 -12.67
N GLY A 25 15.15 1.26 -12.89
CA GLY A 25 14.30 1.73 -11.81
C GLY A 25 13.70 0.50 -11.14
N GLU A 26 14.08 0.25 -9.89
CA GLU A 26 13.53 -0.86 -9.12
C GLU A 26 12.03 -0.66 -8.97
N LEU A 27 11.24 -1.70 -9.29
CA LEU A 27 9.78 -1.63 -9.20
C LEU A 27 9.39 -1.25 -7.77
N GLN A 28 8.81 -0.07 -7.60
CA GLN A 28 8.43 0.41 -6.29
C GLN A 28 7.19 -0.33 -5.79
N MET A 29 7.32 -0.99 -4.64
CA MET A 29 6.21 -1.65 -3.97
C MET A 29 5.34 -0.61 -3.29
N LEU A 30 4.09 -0.51 -3.72
CA LEU A 30 3.14 0.49 -3.24
C LEU A 30 2.05 -0.21 -2.43
N ALA A 31 1.81 0.26 -1.22
CA ALA A 31 0.62 -0.08 -0.45
C ALA A 31 -0.48 0.96 -0.70
N ARG A 32 -1.73 0.53 -0.73
CA ARG A 32 -2.89 1.40 -0.95
C ARG A 32 -4.03 1.10 0.03
N MET A 33 -4.63 2.18 0.52
CA MET A 33 -5.84 2.18 1.33
C MET A 33 -6.86 3.11 0.68
N ASP A 34 -8.05 2.60 0.40
CA ASP A 34 -9.19 3.42 -0.05
C ASP A 34 -10.26 3.46 1.05
N LEU A 35 -10.85 4.64 1.22
CA LEU A 35 -12.14 4.81 1.89
C LEU A 35 -13.18 5.07 0.82
N ASP A 36 -14.17 4.18 0.70
CA ASP A 36 -15.25 4.32 -0.28
C ASP A 36 -16.61 4.30 0.42
N SER A 37 -17.35 5.38 0.27
CA SER A 37 -18.72 5.52 0.79
C SER A 37 -19.68 6.00 -0.30
N VAL A 38 -19.32 5.80 -1.57
CA VAL A 38 -20.07 6.28 -2.73
C VAL A 38 -21.54 5.83 -2.70
N THR A 39 -21.77 4.59 -2.26
CA THR A 39 -23.12 4.00 -2.17
C THR A 39 -23.92 4.55 -0.99
N ASN A 40 -23.25 4.88 0.12
CA ASN A 40 -23.89 5.38 1.35
C ASN A 40 -23.90 6.92 1.46
N ALA A 41 -23.27 7.60 0.51
CA ALA A 41 -23.18 9.06 0.43
C ALA A 41 -22.64 9.75 1.70
N VAL A 42 -21.73 9.09 2.43
CA VAL A 42 -21.07 9.68 3.59
C VAL A 42 -19.96 10.62 3.10
N GLU A 43 -20.05 11.91 3.41
CA GLU A 43 -18.95 12.82 3.09
C GLU A 43 -17.76 12.58 4.03
N LEU A 44 -16.55 12.49 3.48
CA LEU A 44 -15.29 12.44 4.21
C LEU A 44 -14.75 13.86 4.37
N LYS A 45 -14.87 14.44 5.56
CA LYS A 45 -14.42 15.81 5.88
C LYS A 45 -13.10 15.79 6.63
N ASP A 46 -12.38 16.92 6.60
CA ASP A 46 -11.13 17.13 7.35
C ASP A 46 -10.11 16.01 7.22
N VAL A 47 -10.00 15.46 6.01
CA VAL A 47 -9.20 14.27 5.74
C VAL A 47 -7.70 14.56 5.91
N LYS A 48 -7.01 13.74 6.70
CA LYS A 48 -5.58 13.83 6.98
C LYS A 48 -4.91 12.47 6.84
N GLY A 49 -3.68 12.47 6.34
CA GLY A 49 -2.85 11.28 6.24
C GLY A 49 -1.69 11.29 7.22
N GLY A 50 -1.06 10.14 7.39
CA GLY A 50 0.20 10.02 8.11
C GLY A 50 1.35 10.84 7.53
N PRO A 51 2.47 10.95 8.28
CA PRO A 51 3.65 11.67 7.81
C PRO A 51 4.10 11.19 6.43
N GLY A 52 4.21 12.12 5.48
CA GLY A 52 4.60 11.81 4.10
C GLY A 52 3.52 11.12 3.25
N VAL A 53 2.28 11.05 3.73
CA VAL A 53 1.14 10.48 3.00
C VAL A 53 0.15 11.59 2.69
N GLN A 54 -0.16 11.77 1.41
CA GLN A 54 -1.16 12.72 0.95
C GLN A 54 -2.45 11.97 0.58
N PRO A 55 -3.53 12.11 1.36
CA PRO A 55 -4.83 11.59 0.97
C PRO A 55 -5.35 12.33 -0.26
N VAL A 56 -5.81 11.58 -1.26
CA VAL A 56 -6.34 12.11 -2.51
C VAL A 56 -7.83 11.83 -2.57
N MET A 57 -8.64 12.88 -2.51
CA MET A 57 -10.08 12.77 -2.76
C MET A 57 -10.34 12.43 -4.23
N ALA A 58 -11.36 11.62 -4.48
CA ALA A 58 -11.72 11.15 -5.82
C ALA A 58 -12.43 12.23 -6.66
N THR A 59 -11.73 13.33 -6.95
CA THR A 59 -12.28 14.49 -7.67
C THR A 59 -12.75 14.20 -9.10
N TRP A 60 -12.36 13.04 -9.65
CA TRP A 60 -12.87 12.55 -10.92
C TRP A 60 -14.33 12.05 -10.86
N MET A 61 -14.88 11.85 -9.65
CA MET A 61 -16.26 11.39 -9.45
C MET A 61 -17.22 12.58 -9.27
N LYS A 62 -17.70 13.14 -10.39
CA LYS A 62 -18.59 14.32 -10.37
C LYS A 62 -19.82 14.12 -9.46
N GLY A 63 -20.04 15.03 -8.53
CA GLY A 63 -21.12 14.99 -7.53
C GLY A 63 -20.90 14.01 -6.36
N LYS A 64 -19.73 13.36 -6.32
CA LYS A 64 -19.33 12.33 -5.34
C LYS A 64 -17.87 12.51 -4.91
N GLU A 65 -17.30 13.69 -5.15
CA GLU A 65 -15.89 13.99 -4.97
C GLU A 65 -15.46 13.84 -3.50
N LYS A 66 -16.41 13.96 -2.56
CA LYS A 66 -16.18 13.87 -1.12
C LYS A 66 -16.43 12.49 -0.52
N THR A 67 -16.88 11.51 -1.30
CA THR A 67 -17.30 10.19 -0.75
C THR A 67 -16.27 9.10 -0.97
N ARG A 68 -15.14 9.42 -1.62
CA ARG A 68 -14.02 8.51 -1.78
C ARG A 68 -12.68 9.20 -1.60
N CYS A 69 -11.79 8.54 -0.86
CA CYS A 69 -10.42 8.98 -0.62
C CYS A 69 -9.45 7.82 -0.86
N VAL A 70 -8.28 8.14 -1.40
CA VAL A 70 -7.20 7.19 -1.72
C VAL A 70 -5.92 7.61 -1.04
N LEU A 71 -5.22 6.66 -0.42
CA LEU A 71 -3.90 6.84 0.14
C LEU A 71 -2.97 5.80 -0.46
N THR A 72 -1.82 6.24 -0.95
CA THR A 72 -0.78 5.37 -1.49
C THR A 72 0.54 5.71 -0.84
N VAL A 73 1.32 4.70 -0.47
CA VAL A 73 2.64 4.91 0.12
C VAL A 73 3.62 3.83 -0.36
N PRO A 74 4.89 4.17 -0.62
CA PRO A 74 5.92 3.16 -0.83
C PRO A 74 6.19 2.36 0.44
N VAL A 75 6.33 1.06 0.27
CA VAL A 75 6.69 0.08 1.31
C VAL A 75 7.92 -0.73 0.88
N ALA A 76 8.64 -1.24 1.87
CA ALA A 76 9.81 -2.09 1.69
C ALA A 76 9.62 -3.37 2.52
N LYS A 77 10.71 -4.11 2.81
CA LYS A 77 10.63 -5.34 3.61
C LYS A 77 10.22 -5.09 5.07
N GLU A 78 10.46 -3.88 5.57
CA GLU A 78 10.04 -3.48 6.92
C GLU A 78 8.58 -3.01 6.95
N TRP A 79 7.90 -3.35 8.05
CA TRP A 79 6.53 -2.94 8.31
C TRP A 79 6.44 -1.42 8.47
N LYS A 80 5.54 -0.81 7.71
CA LYS A 80 5.23 0.62 7.74
C LYS A 80 3.74 0.83 7.95
N GLN A 81 3.40 1.73 8.88
CA GLN A 81 2.00 2.07 9.13
C GLN A 81 1.52 3.09 8.11
N LEU A 82 0.35 2.82 7.52
CA LEU A 82 -0.45 3.77 6.76
C LEU A 82 -1.68 4.11 7.59
N TRP A 83 -2.01 5.39 7.72
CA TRP A 83 -3.21 5.82 8.43
C TRP A 83 -3.88 7.04 7.78
N ILE A 84 -5.19 7.11 7.98
CA ILE A 84 -6.07 8.21 7.58
C ILE A 84 -6.94 8.61 8.78
N GLU A 85 -7.16 9.91 8.93
CA GLU A 85 -8.15 10.49 9.84
C GLU A 85 -9.16 11.29 9.01
N PHE A 86 -10.44 11.23 9.37
CA PHE A 86 -11.51 12.00 8.75
C PHE A 86 -12.67 12.22 9.72
N VAL A 87 -13.55 13.15 9.39
CA VAL A 87 -14.81 13.40 10.10
C VAL A 87 -15.96 13.05 9.16
N PRO A 88 -16.82 12.07 9.49
CA PRO A 88 -17.99 11.74 8.68
C PRO A 88 -18.99 12.89 8.66
N GLY A 89 -19.47 13.27 7.48
CA GLY A 89 -20.53 14.27 7.33
C GLY A 89 -21.91 13.77 7.75
N GLN A 90 -22.12 12.45 7.66
CA GLN A 90 -23.35 11.74 7.98
C GLN A 90 -22.99 10.41 8.66
N SER A 91 -23.91 9.84 9.44
CA SER A 91 -23.77 8.48 9.94
C SER A 91 -24.06 7.49 8.80
N GLY A 92 -23.34 6.38 8.76
CA GLY A 92 -23.49 5.39 7.71
C GLY A 92 -22.29 4.46 7.64
N GLU A 93 -22.10 3.81 6.51
CA GLU A 93 -20.99 2.89 6.30
C GLU A 93 -19.96 3.47 5.31
N VAL A 94 -18.69 3.40 5.71
CA VAL A 94 -17.53 3.65 4.86
C VAL A 94 -16.82 2.32 4.65
N SER A 95 -16.65 1.90 3.40
CA SER A 95 -15.91 0.70 3.05
C SER A 95 -14.42 0.99 3.14
N LEU A 96 -13.72 0.28 4.04
CA LEU A 96 -12.26 0.23 4.08
C LEU A 96 -11.78 -0.80 3.07
N ILE A 97 -10.95 -0.41 2.11
CA ILE A 97 -10.42 -1.31 1.08
C ILE A 97 -8.89 -1.28 1.14
N LEU A 98 -8.27 -2.46 1.22
CA LEU A 98 -6.82 -2.65 1.37
C LEU A 98 -6.28 -3.42 0.17
N PHE A 99 -5.25 -2.89 -0.49
CA PHE A 99 -4.71 -3.46 -1.72
C PHE A 99 -3.31 -2.97 -2.08
N GLY A 100 -2.69 -3.67 -3.05
CA GLY A 100 -1.46 -3.21 -3.68
C GLY A 100 -1.70 -1.99 -4.57
N GLY A 101 -0.72 -1.10 -4.64
CA GLY A 101 -0.81 0.13 -5.42
C GLY A 101 -0.91 -0.13 -6.92
N TRP A 102 -1.38 0.90 -7.63
CA TRP A 102 -1.53 0.85 -9.08
C TRP A 102 -0.27 1.39 -9.77
N VAL A 103 0.18 0.67 -10.80
CA VAL A 103 1.12 1.18 -11.81
C VAL A 103 0.56 0.94 -13.21
N PRO A 104 0.93 1.75 -14.22
CA PRO A 104 0.37 1.64 -15.56
C PRO A 104 0.61 0.28 -16.23
N ASP A 105 1.80 -0.28 -16.07
CA ASP A 105 2.16 -1.56 -16.70
C ASP A 105 1.52 -2.74 -15.96
N ASP A 106 0.83 -3.59 -16.71
CA ASP A 106 0.09 -4.73 -16.15
C ASP A 106 0.99 -5.80 -15.55
N LYS A 107 2.18 -6.02 -16.13
CA LYS A 107 3.14 -7.03 -15.66
C LYS A 107 3.84 -6.56 -14.40
N GLU A 108 4.21 -5.30 -14.33
CA GLU A 108 4.73 -4.66 -13.12
C GLU A 108 3.65 -4.64 -12.03
N ARG A 109 2.42 -4.26 -12.37
CA ARG A 109 1.31 -4.22 -11.41
C ARG A 109 0.98 -5.58 -10.82
N ALA A 110 1.10 -6.66 -11.60
CA ALA A 110 0.92 -8.03 -11.11
C ALA A 110 1.99 -8.46 -10.09
N GLN A 111 3.16 -7.80 -10.11
CA GLN A 111 4.26 -8.03 -9.17
C GLN A 111 4.14 -7.20 -7.88
N ILE A 112 3.26 -6.19 -7.84
CA ILE A 112 3.02 -5.40 -6.63
C ILE A 112 2.13 -6.18 -5.69
N GLN A 113 2.79 -6.90 -4.78
CA GLN A 113 2.17 -7.66 -3.70
C GLN A 113 2.69 -7.13 -2.37
N VAL A 114 1.77 -6.89 -1.44
CA VAL A 114 2.08 -6.37 -0.12
C VAL A 114 1.36 -7.20 0.94
N TRP A 115 2.03 -7.45 2.05
CA TRP A 115 1.43 -8.00 3.25
C TRP A 115 0.75 -6.89 4.04
N VAL A 116 -0.39 -7.21 4.64
CA VAL A 116 -1.18 -6.31 5.49
C VAL A 116 -1.47 -6.98 6.81
N ASP A 117 -1.33 -6.22 7.90
CA ASP A 117 -1.61 -6.69 9.26
C ASP A 117 -2.01 -5.52 10.18
N ASP A 118 -2.49 -5.84 11.38
CA ASP A 118 -2.81 -4.89 12.46
C ASP A 118 -3.68 -3.71 12.00
N VAL A 119 -4.86 -4.01 11.47
CA VAL A 119 -5.86 -3.00 11.14
C VAL A 119 -6.52 -2.50 12.42
N GLU A 120 -6.44 -1.20 12.66
CA GLU A 120 -7.04 -0.54 13.82
C GLU A 120 -7.97 0.59 13.37
N VAL A 121 -9.06 0.76 14.10
CA VAL A 121 -10.00 1.87 13.90
C VAL A 121 -10.30 2.53 15.24
N LYS A 122 -10.13 3.85 15.31
CA LYS A 122 -10.53 4.69 16.45
C LYS A 122 -11.74 5.52 16.04
N GLY A 123 -12.76 5.58 16.89
CA GLY A 123 -14.02 6.27 16.60
C GLY A 123 -15.06 5.41 15.87
N ALA A 124 -14.71 4.17 15.55
CA ALA A 124 -15.59 3.12 15.02
C ALA A 124 -14.99 1.75 15.36
N GLU A 125 -15.56 0.66 14.84
CA GLU A 125 -15.11 -0.72 15.09
C GLU A 125 -14.63 -1.37 13.79
N VAL A 126 -13.54 -2.13 13.87
CA VAL A 126 -13.12 -3.10 12.85
C VAL A 126 -13.08 -4.47 13.49
N LYS A 127 -13.60 -5.48 12.80
CA LYS A 127 -13.58 -6.87 13.26
C LYS A 127 -12.38 -7.59 12.67
N ASN A 128 -11.72 -8.40 13.49
CA ASN A 128 -10.60 -9.23 13.08
C ASN A 128 -9.49 -8.44 12.35
N GLY A 129 -9.09 -7.31 12.94
CA GLY A 129 -8.08 -6.43 12.35
C GLY A 129 -6.66 -7.04 12.31
N SER A 130 -6.38 -8.00 13.20
CA SER A 130 -5.13 -8.78 13.22
C SER A 130 -5.19 -10.06 12.38
N PHE A 131 -6.31 -10.32 11.68
CA PHE A 131 -6.50 -11.47 10.79
C PHE A 131 -6.36 -12.88 11.42
N GLU A 132 -6.29 -13.00 12.75
CA GLU A 132 -6.10 -14.27 13.45
C GLU A 132 -7.32 -15.18 13.41
N GLU A 133 -8.52 -14.63 13.23
CA GLU A 133 -9.73 -15.42 13.10
C GLU A 133 -9.89 -15.87 11.64
N LEU A 134 -9.66 -17.15 11.36
CA LEU A 134 -9.85 -17.74 10.03
C LEU A 134 -11.17 -18.52 9.94
N LYS A 135 -11.83 -18.42 8.80
CA LYS A 135 -12.96 -19.27 8.40
C LYS A 135 -12.45 -20.66 8.03
N LYS A 136 -13.38 -21.61 7.85
CA LYS A 136 -13.06 -23.01 7.45
C LYS A 136 -12.30 -23.11 6.12
N ASP A 137 -12.48 -22.15 5.23
CA ASP A 137 -11.80 -22.06 3.93
C ASP A 137 -10.43 -21.36 4.01
N GLY A 138 -9.98 -20.97 5.20
CA GLY A 138 -8.73 -20.25 5.44
C GLY A 138 -8.81 -18.74 5.20
N ALA A 139 -9.97 -18.21 4.78
CA ALA A 139 -10.14 -16.77 4.63
C ALA A 139 -10.28 -16.07 5.99
N PRO A 140 -9.75 -14.84 6.16
CA PRO A 140 -9.97 -14.08 7.38
C PRO A 140 -11.46 -13.79 7.60
N ALA A 141 -11.96 -14.10 8.80
CA ALA A 141 -13.32 -13.81 9.23
C ALA A 141 -13.63 -12.31 9.13
N ASN A 142 -14.87 -11.95 8.80
CA ASN A 142 -15.38 -10.58 8.65
C ASN A 142 -14.76 -9.73 7.52
N TRP A 143 -13.76 -10.24 6.81
CA TRP A 143 -13.24 -9.63 5.60
C TRP A 143 -13.85 -10.26 4.35
N THR A 144 -14.02 -9.44 3.32
CA THR A 144 -14.59 -9.83 2.02
C THR A 144 -13.62 -9.47 0.90
N PRO A 145 -13.39 -10.33 -0.09
CA PRO A 145 -12.63 -9.95 -1.28
C PRO A 145 -13.51 -9.04 -2.15
N VAL A 146 -12.95 -7.93 -2.68
CA VAL A 146 -13.72 -7.03 -3.54
C VAL A 146 -13.78 -7.57 -4.98
N ASP A 147 -12.74 -8.28 -5.40
CA ASP A 147 -12.64 -8.92 -6.69
C ASP A 147 -13.03 -10.40 -6.66
N LYS A 148 -13.17 -11.00 -7.84
CA LYS A 148 -13.53 -12.41 -8.01
C LYS A 148 -12.36 -13.37 -7.77
N LEU A 149 -11.13 -12.87 -7.54
CA LEU A 149 -9.96 -13.71 -7.36
C LEU A 149 -9.84 -14.22 -5.92
N GLY A 150 -10.60 -13.65 -4.98
CA GLY A 150 -10.68 -14.13 -3.60
C GLY A 150 -9.39 -13.92 -2.80
N PHE A 151 -9.31 -14.55 -1.62
CA PHE A 151 -8.11 -14.58 -0.79
C PHE A 151 -7.14 -15.64 -1.32
N LYS A 152 -6.16 -15.28 -2.14
CA LYS A 152 -5.16 -16.29 -2.58
C LYS A 152 -4.14 -16.61 -1.50
N THR A 153 -3.77 -15.63 -0.67
CA THR A 153 -2.65 -15.82 0.24
C THR A 153 -2.91 -15.19 1.59
N VAL A 154 -3.08 -16.05 2.58
CA VAL A 154 -3.04 -15.75 4.02
C VAL A 154 -1.84 -16.49 4.57
N SER A 155 -0.87 -15.78 5.13
CA SER A 155 0.17 -16.42 5.96
C SER A 155 -0.47 -16.70 7.32
N SER A 156 -0.22 -17.88 7.89
CA SER A 156 -0.75 -18.32 9.20
C SER A 156 0.30 -19.07 10.05
N ASP A 157 1.55 -19.04 9.61
CA ASP A 157 2.71 -19.66 10.27
C ASP A 157 3.50 -18.68 11.15
N GLY A 158 3.14 -17.38 11.12
CA GLY A 158 3.86 -16.30 11.79
C GLY A 158 5.16 -15.86 11.11
N GLY A 159 5.52 -16.43 9.96
CA GLY A 159 6.75 -16.05 9.25
C GLY A 159 6.65 -14.68 8.58
N GLN A 160 5.44 -14.25 8.22
CA GLN A 160 5.20 -12.96 7.60
C GLN A 160 4.55 -11.95 8.54
N ALA A 161 3.70 -12.41 9.46
CA ALA A 161 2.85 -11.56 10.28
C ALA A 161 3.63 -10.54 11.11
N ARG A 162 3.00 -9.40 11.35
CA ARG A 162 3.54 -8.35 12.22
C ARG A 162 3.25 -8.68 13.68
N THR A 163 2.04 -9.12 13.95
CA THR A 163 1.62 -9.65 15.24
C THR A 163 0.99 -11.02 15.06
N GLY A 164 0.93 -11.80 16.14
CA GLY A 164 0.33 -13.13 16.09
C GLY A 164 0.99 -14.04 15.06
N LYS A 165 0.16 -14.66 14.22
CA LYS A 165 0.57 -15.64 13.21
C LYS A 165 0.04 -15.31 11.82
N CYS A 166 -1.02 -14.51 11.73
CA CYS A 166 -1.80 -14.34 10.52
C CYS A 166 -1.58 -12.96 9.90
N CYS A 167 -1.40 -12.92 8.59
CA CYS A 167 -1.48 -11.67 7.83
C CYS A 167 -1.95 -11.97 6.40
N VAL A 168 -2.49 -10.96 5.73
CA VAL A 168 -3.11 -11.14 4.40
C VAL A 168 -2.26 -10.48 3.34
N MET A 169 -2.01 -11.19 2.24
CA MET A 169 -1.39 -10.58 1.06
C MET A 169 -2.46 -9.94 0.20
N VAL A 170 -2.18 -8.74 -0.28
CA VAL A 170 -3.04 -8.02 -1.21
C VAL A 170 -2.24 -7.51 -2.41
N SER A 171 -2.93 -7.35 -3.52
CA SER A 171 -2.39 -6.78 -4.77
C SER A 171 -3.44 -5.89 -5.41
N TYR A 172 -3.14 -5.24 -6.54
CA TYR A 172 -4.14 -4.40 -7.21
C TYR A 172 -5.41 -5.16 -7.63
N THR A 173 -5.29 -6.45 -7.93
CA THR A 173 -6.41 -7.30 -8.35
C THR A 173 -6.86 -8.29 -7.28
N GLN A 174 -6.28 -8.19 -6.08
CA GLN A 174 -6.57 -9.07 -4.95
C GLN A 174 -6.70 -8.22 -3.70
N THR A 175 -7.89 -7.70 -3.53
CA THR A 175 -8.22 -6.62 -2.63
C THR A 175 -9.20 -7.12 -1.59
N ILE A 176 -9.07 -6.63 -0.37
CA ILE A 176 -9.95 -7.01 0.74
C ILE A 176 -10.66 -5.78 1.28
N SER A 177 -11.88 -5.98 1.76
CA SER A 177 -12.65 -4.90 2.36
C SER A 177 -13.42 -5.31 3.59
N GLN A 178 -13.75 -4.30 4.38
CA GLN A 178 -14.70 -4.37 5.48
C GLN A 178 -15.47 -3.05 5.57
N PRO A 179 -16.81 -3.09 5.69
CA PRO A 179 -17.59 -1.90 5.99
C PRO A 179 -17.32 -1.47 7.44
N ILE A 180 -17.10 -0.17 7.64
CA ILE A 180 -16.93 0.46 8.94
C ILE A 180 -18.12 1.37 9.18
N ALA A 181 -18.91 1.07 10.21
CA ALA A 181 -20.01 1.93 10.63
C ALA A 181 -19.45 3.17 11.33
N VAL A 182 -19.78 4.35 10.82
CA VAL A 182 -19.31 5.64 11.34
C VAL A 182 -20.47 6.52 11.76
N GLU A 183 -20.20 7.43 12.69
CA GLU A 183 -21.17 8.38 13.20
C GLU A 183 -20.86 9.81 12.75
N ALA A 184 -21.89 10.55 12.36
CA ALA A 184 -21.77 11.95 11.93
C ALA A 184 -21.01 12.80 12.97
N GLY A 185 -20.02 13.56 12.50
CA GLY A 185 -19.27 14.50 13.33
C GLY A 185 -18.29 13.87 14.32
N LYS A 186 -18.22 12.54 14.47
CA LYS A 186 -17.23 11.87 15.31
C LYS A 186 -15.96 11.60 14.51
N PRO A 187 -14.78 12.13 14.90
CA PRO A 187 -13.53 11.84 14.21
C PRO A 187 -13.25 10.33 14.19
N CYS A 188 -12.91 9.82 13.01
CA CYS A 188 -12.55 8.44 12.79
C CYS A 188 -11.11 8.38 12.29
N ARG A 189 -10.29 7.49 12.87
CA ARG A 189 -8.94 7.21 12.40
C ARG A 189 -8.80 5.74 12.09
N ILE A 190 -8.37 5.43 10.88
CA ILE A 190 -8.12 4.07 10.42
C ILE A 190 -6.62 3.94 10.16
N SER A 191 -6.03 2.84 10.61
CA SER A 191 -4.64 2.50 10.33
C SER A 191 -4.47 1.03 10.01
N ALA A 192 -3.49 0.71 9.18
CA ALA A 192 -3.05 -0.65 8.91
C ALA A 192 -1.55 -0.65 8.66
N TRP A 193 -0.91 -1.78 8.92
CA TRP A 193 0.50 -1.97 8.64
C TRP A 193 0.71 -2.70 7.34
N PHE A 194 1.73 -2.29 6.60
CA PHE A 194 2.06 -2.85 5.29
C PHE A 194 3.56 -3.14 5.19
N LYS A 195 3.92 -4.23 4.51
CA LYS A 195 5.28 -4.48 4.00
C LYS A 195 5.22 -5.08 2.61
N SER A 196 6.31 -5.01 1.86
CA SER A 196 6.45 -5.70 0.59
C SER A 196 6.41 -7.22 0.78
N ALA A 197 5.78 -7.92 -0.18
CA ALA A 197 5.84 -9.37 -0.30
C ALA A 197 6.90 -9.87 -1.29
N ALA A 198 7.71 -8.96 -1.85
CA ALA A 198 8.82 -9.32 -2.74
C ALA A 198 9.98 -9.94 -1.93
N GLU A 199 10.56 -10.99 -2.48
CA GLU A 199 11.67 -11.75 -1.86
C GLU A 199 13.00 -11.00 -1.78
#